data_AF-A0A4Y4M9Q7-F1
#
_entry.id   AF-A0A4Y4M9Q7-F1
#
_cell.length_a   1.000
_cell.length_b   1.000
_cell.length_c   1.000
_cell.angle_alpha   90.00
_cell.angle_beta   90.00
_cell.angle_gamma   90.00
#
_symmetry.space_group_name_H-M   'P 1'
#
loop_
_entity.id
_entity.type
_entity.pdbx_description
1 polymer ?
#
loop_
_entity_poly.entity_id
_entity_poly.type
_entity_poly.pdbx_seq_one_letter_code
_entity_poly.pdbx_strand_id
1 'polypeptide(L)'
;MNINDLINERNGNIARLKKLIISMNLMPGLSKSSFDHLTEKLFQQLEKGTDQDKLEKVIETELCVSYGLYKSEFDSEEVASEIFSWWENNSH
;
A
#
# COMPACT_ATOMS: atom_id res chain seq x y z
N MET A 1 -26.04 5.95 1.58
CA MET A 1 -24.81 5.94 2.39
C MET A 1 -24.47 7.39 2.74
N ASN A 2 -24.20 7.71 4.00
CA ASN A 2 -23.82 9.08 4.41
C ASN A 2 -22.31 9.30 4.19
N ILE A 3 -21.87 10.55 4.04
CA ILE A 3 -20.46 10.95 3.98
C ILE A 3 -19.65 10.36 5.15
N ASN A 4 -20.22 10.33 6.36
CA ASN A 4 -19.54 9.74 7.51
C ASN A 4 -19.29 8.23 7.34
N ASP A 5 -20.23 7.52 6.73
CA ASP A 5 -20.08 6.08 6.46
C ASP A 5 -18.96 5.86 5.43
N LEU A 6 -18.91 6.69 4.38
CA LEU A 6 -17.86 6.63 3.35
C LEU A 6 -16.48 6.90 3.93
N ILE A 7 -16.36 7.90 4.83
CA ILE A 7 -15.10 8.21 5.51
C ILE A 7 -14.67 7.04 6.41
N ASN A 8 -15.60 6.46 7.16
CA ASN A 8 -15.31 5.33 8.04
C ASN A 8 -14.87 4.09 7.26
N GLU A 9 -15.53 3.79 6.14
CA GLU A 9 -15.16 2.70 5.26
C GLU A 9 -13.76 2.91 4.67
N ARG A 10 -13.50 4.10 4.12
CA ARG A 10 -12.18 4.48 3.59
C ARG A 10 -11.07 4.31 4.62
N ASN A 11 -11.28 4.83 5.83
CA ASN A 11 -10.33 4.70 6.93
C ASN A 11 -10.13 3.23 7.36
N GLY A 12 -11.20 2.44 7.33
CA GLY A 12 -11.14 1.00 7.56
C GLY A 12 -10.27 0.27 6.54
N ASN A 13 -10.42 0.61 5.26
CA ASN A 13 -9.64 0.02 4.17
C ASN A 13 -8.16 0.42 4.24
N ILE A 14 -7.86 1.68 4.55
CA ILE A 14 -6.48 2.14 4.80
C ILE A 14 -5.85 1.38 5.97
N ALA A 15 -6.58 1.20 7.07
CA ALA A 15 -6.07 0.46 8.22
C ALA A 15 -5.80 -1.03 7.89
N ARG A 16 -6.59 -1.64 7.01
CA ARG A 16 -6.38 -3.01 6.53
C ARG A 16 -5.17 -3.10 5.59
N LEU A 17 -5.05 -2.18 4.64
CA LEU A 17 -3.89 -2.10 3.74
C LEU A 17 -2.60 -1.90 4.53
N LYS A 18 -2.60 -1.03 5.54
CA LYS A 18 -1.45 -0.81 6.41
C LYS A 18 -1.01 -2.10 7.11
N LYS A 19 -1.97 -2.92 7.59
CA LYS A 19 -1.67 -4.21 8.21
C LYS A 19 -1.01 -5.17 7.23
N LEU A 20 -1.51 -5.22 5.99
CA LEU A 20 -0.92 -6.02 4.91
C LEU A 20 0.53 -5.60 4.64
N ILE A 21 0.77 -4.30 4.43
CA ILE A 21 2.11 -3.75 4.18
C ILE A 21 3.07 -4.07 5.34
N ILE A 22 2.62 -3.93 6.59
CA ILE A 22 3.44 -4.28 7.76
C ILE A 22 3.74 -5.78 7.80
N SER A 23 2.79 -6.65 7.43
CA SER A 23 3.01 -8.10 7.45
C SER A 23 3.99 -8.59 6.39
N MET A 24 4.19 -7.84 5.30
CA MET A 24 5.22 -8.12 4.30
C MET A 24 6.64 -7.95 4.85
N ASN A 25 6.80 -7.31 6.02
CA ASN A 25 8.08 -7.16 6.71
C ASN A 25 9.19 -6.52 5.85
N LEU A 26 8.83 -5.59 4.97
CA LEU A 26 9.75 -4.91 4.04
C LEU A 26 10.88 -4.15 4.75
N MET A 27 10.60 -3.64 5.95
CA MET A 27 11.52 -2.81 6.72
C MET A 27 11.46 -3.18 8.20
N PRO A 28 12.14 -4.28 8.61
CA PRO A 28 12.10 -4.75 9.99
C PRO A 28 12.71 -3.69 10.92
N GLY A 29 12.00 -3.38 12.00
CA GLY A 29 12.43 -2.41 13.02
C GLY A 29 11.91 -0.99 12.83
N LEU A 30 11.23 -0.68 11.72
CA LEU A 30 10.51 0.59 11.59
C LEU A 30 9.25 0.62 12.46
N SER A 31 8.92 1.82 12.95
CA SER A 31 7.67 2.05 13.67
C SER A 31 6.48 1.82 12.74
N LYS A 32 5.36 1.34 13.27
CA LYS A 32 4.14 1.14 12.46
C LYS A 32 3.67 2.45 11.80
N SER A 33 3.89 3.60 12.43
CA SER A 33 3.55 4.92 11.85
C SER A 33 4.42 5.31 10.67
N SER A 34 5.62 4.74 10.54
CA SER A 34 6.50 5.00 9.38
C SER A 34 5.86 4.56 8.05
N PHE A 35 4.88 3.66 8.09
CA PHE A 35 4.16 3.17 6.91
C PHE A 35 2.92 4.00 6.55
N ASP A 36 2.55 5.02 7.33
CA ASP A 36 1.33 5.80 7.08
C ASP A 36 1.36 6.49 5.72
N HIS A 37 2.49 7.11 5.37
CA HIS A 37 2.64 7.80 4.10
C HIS A 37 2.57 6.84 2.90
N LEU A 38 3.35 5.73 2.95
CA LEU A 38 3.30 4.69 1.93
C LEU A 38 1.88 4.15 1.75
N THR A 39 1.20 3.81 2.86
CA THR A 39 -0.15 3.26 2.82
C THR A 39 -1.12 4.21 2.13
N GLU A 40 -1.16 5.48 2.54
CA GLU A 40 -2.08 6.47 1.96
C GLU A 40 -1.78 6.68 0.47
N LYS A 41 -0.50 6.75 0.10
CA LYS A 41 -0.09 6.94 -1.29
C LYS A 41 -0.51 5.78 -2.18
N LEU A 42 -0.29 4.54 -1.74
CA LEU A 42 -0.70 3.34 -2.48
C LEU A 42 -2.22 3.24 -2.57
N PHE A 43 -2.92 3.52 -1.47
CA PHE A 43 -4.38 3.54 -1.45
C PHE A 43 -4.96 4.54 -2.46
N GLN A 44 -4.40 5.74 -2.55
CA GLN A 44 -4.81 6.74 -3.54
C GLN A 44 -4.54 6.32 -4.99
N GLN A 45 -3.54 5.47 -5.27
CA GLN A 45 -3.34 4.92 -6.61
C GLN A 45 -4.42 3.89 -6.95
N LEU A 46 -4.77 3.04 -5.99
CA LEU A 46 -5.84 2.05 -6.13
C LEU A 46 -7.20 2.71 -6.36
N GLU A 47 -7.54 3.75 -5.57
CA GLU A 47 -8.77 4.55 -5.75
C GLU A 47 -8.86 5.19 -7.14
N LYS A 48 -7.72 5.48 -7.79
CA LYS A 48 -7.65 6.04 -9.14
C LYS A 48 -7.77 5.00 -10.26
N GLY A 49 -7.86 3.71 -9.93
CA GLY A 49 -7.89 2.62 -10.92
C GLY A 49 -6.54 2.38 -11.59
N THR A 50 -5.45 2.60 -10.86
CA THR A 50 -4.08 2.30 -11.34
C THR A 50 -3.92 0.80 -11.54
N ASP A 51 -3.34 0.38 -12.66
CA ASP A 51 -3.01 -1.04 -12.93
C ASP A 51 -1.81 -1.53 -12.09
N GLN A 52 -1.63 -2.85 -12.02
CA GLN A 52 -0.57 -3.48 -11.22
C GLN A 52 0.83 -3.00 -11.62
N ASP A 53 1.14 -2.89 -12.91
CA ASP A 53 2.46 -2.46 -13.41
C ASP A 53 2.82 -1.03 -12.95
N LYS A 54 1.83 -0.12 -12.92
CA LYS A 54 2.04 1.23 -12.41
C LYS A 54 2.14 1.23 -10.88
N LEU A 55 1.35 0.40 -10.20
CA LEU A 55 1.42 0.26 -8.75
C LEU A 55 2.81 -0.22 -8.31
N GLU A 56 3.37 -1.21 -9.02
CA GLU A 56 4.73 -1.71 -8.85
C GLU A 56 5.76 -0.59 -8.93
N LYS A 57 5.70 0.24 -9.99
CA LYS A 57 6.64 1.37 -10.15
C LYS A 57 6.52 2.39 -9.01
N VAL A 58 5.31 2.63 -8.52
CA VAL A 58 5.09 3.52 -7.37
C VAL A 58 5.69 2.92 -6.10
N ILE A 59 5.50 1.63 -5.85
CA ILE A 59 6.09 0.91 -4.71
C ILE A 59 7.61 0.97 -4.78
N GLU A 60 8.20 0.59 -5.92
CA GLU A 60 9.66 0.60 -6.11
C GLU A 60 10.23 2.00 -5.86
N THR A 61 9.62 3.03 -6.46
CA THR A 61 10.06 4.42 -6.31
C THR A 61 9.96 4.86 -4.86
N GLU A 62 8.87 4.56 -4.18
CA GLU A 62 8.66 4.99 -2.79
C GLU A 62 9.65 4.30 -1.86
N LEU A 63 9.80 2.98 -1.97
CA LEU A 63 10.72 2.21 -1.13
C LEU A 63 12.18 2.63 -1.36
N CYS A 64 12.58 2.92 -2.60
CA CYS A 64 13.94 3.38 -2.88
C CYS A 64 14.18 4.84 -2.45
N VAL A 65 13.30 5.76 -2.85
CA VAL A 65 13.56 7.20 -2.73
C VAL A 65 13.20 7.72 -1.34
N SER A 66 12.05 7.32 -0.81
CA SER A 66 11.56 7.83 0.49
C SER A 66 12.07 7.01 1.65
N TYR A 67 12.21 5.69 1.47
CA TYR A 67 12.61 4.77 2.53
C TYR A 67 14.06 4.31 2.43
N GLY A 68 14.74 4.57 1.32
CA GLY A 68 16.19 4.35 1.17
C GLY A 68 16.59 2.89 0.92
N LEU A 69 15.65 2.03 0.51
CA LEU A 69 15.95 0.63 0.20
C LEU A 69 16.65 0.53 -1.17
N TYR A 70 17.53 -0.45 -1.30
CA TYR A 70 18.03 -0.90 -2.59
C TYR A 70 17.01 -1.84 -3.24
N LYS A 71 16.93 -1.81 -4.57
CA LYS A 71 16.06 -2.70 -5.35
C LYS A 71 16.28 -4.19 -5.07
N SER A 72 17.45 -4.58 -4.56
CA SER A 72 17.76 -5.96 -4.19
C SER A 72 17.20 -6.39 -2.84
N GLU A 73 16.66 -5.46 -2.03
CA GLU A 73 16.17 -5.73 -0.67
C GLU A 73 14.68 -6.09 -0.63
N PHE A 74 13.98 -5.97 -1.76
CA PHE A 74 12.56 -6.27 -1.87
C PHE A 74 12.22 -6.68 -3.29
N ASP A 75 11.12 -7.42 -3.44
CA ASP A 75 10.54 -7.75 -4.74
C ASP A 75 9.34 -6.82 -4.99
N SER A 76 9.51 -5.85 -5.90
CA SER A 76 8.43 -4.89 -6.20
C SER A 76 7.22 -5.56 -6.83
N GLU A 77 7.45 -6.56 -7.68
CA GLU A 77 6.41 -7.29 -8.41
C GLU A 77 5.55 -8.09 -7.43
N GLU A 78 6.19 -8.82 -6.50
CA GLU A 78 5.49 -9.58 -5.45
C GLU A 78 4.65 -8.65 -4.57
N VAL A 79 5.23 -7.55 -4.08
CA VAL A 79 4.52 -6.58 -3.24
C VAL A 79 3.34 -5.95 -3.99
N ALA A 80 3.53 -5.59 -5.26
CA ALA A 80 2.46 -5.03 -6.08
C ALA A 80 1.33 -6.04 -6.30
N SER A 81 1.67 -7.29 -6.61
CA SER A 81 0.72 -8.36 -6.82
C SER A 81 -0.12 -8.65 -5.57
N GLU A 82 0.51 -8.72 -4.39
CA GLU A 82 -0.20 -8.93 -3.13
C GLU A 82 -1.16 -7.77 -2.80
N ILE A 83 -0.71 -6.53 -2.95
CA ILE A 83 -1.56 -5.34 -2.70
C ILE A 83 -2.72 -5.27 -3.69
N PHE A 84 -2.45 -5.54 -4.97
CA PHE A 84 -3.46 -5.51 -6.02
C PHE A 84 -4.50 -6.62 -5.82
N SER A 85 -4.05 -7.84 -5.52
CA SER A 85 -4.94 -8.96 -5.19
C SER A 85 -5.78 -8.66 -3.95
N TRP A 86 -5.19 -8.05 -2.91
CA TRP A 86 -5.95 -7.62 -1.74
C TRP A 86 -7.03 -6.60 -2.11
N TRP A 87 -6.70 -5.62 -2.94
CA TRP A 87 -7.64 -4.60 -3.40
C TRP A 87 -8.82 -5.23 -4.14
N GLU A 88 -8.57 -6.08 -5.15
CA GLU A 88 -9.64 -6.74 -5.91
C GLU A 88 -10.59 -7.56 -5.01
N ASN A 89 -10.07 -8.19 -3.96
CA ASN A 89 -10.87 -8.99 -3.02
C ASN A 89 -11.62 -8.17 -1.95
N ASN A 90 -11.33 -6.88 -1.80
CA ASN A 90 -11.91 -6.03 -0.75
C ASN A 90 -12.66 -4.79 -1.29
N SER A 91 -12.67 -4.58 -2.61
CA SER A 91 -13.28 -3.39 -3.26
C SER A 91 -14.75 -3.60 -3.66
N HIS A 92 -15.51 -4.40 -2.91
CA HIS A 92 -16.89 -4.78 -3.22
C HIS A 92 -17.86 -4.45 -2.09
#